data_AF-A0A5M9WYR5-F1
#
_entry.id   AF-A0A5M9WYR5-F1
#
_cell.length_a   1.000
_cell.length_b   1.000
_cell.length_c   1.000
_cell.angle_alpha   90.00
_cell.angle_beta   90.00
_cell.angle_gamma   90.00
#
_symmetry.space_group_name_H-M   'P 1'
#
loop_
_entity.id
_entity.type
_entity.pdbx_description
1 polymer ?
#
loop_
_entity_poly.entity_id
_entity_poly.type
_entity_poly.pdbx_seq_one_letter_code
_entity_poly.pdbx_strand_id
1 'polypeptide(L)'
;MNERLQAGIEIATVTAEGILFDGRMYTNREVVKKKWFDLAREKGKWKIPIIHIKDYHEAILIISLKYQEVSVATRVTLEKRNVKDVEDYYDQLNQLKQLKKSITKQIN
;
A
#
# COMPACT_ATOMS: atom_id res chain seq x y z
N MET A 1 26.06 -13.79 17.10
CA MET A 1 26.50 -12.52 16.48
C MET A 1 25.32 -11.56 16.60
N ASN A 2 25.38 -10.53 17.44
CA ASN A 2 24.30 -9.54 17.57
C ASN A 2 24.41 -8.58 16.39
N GLU A 3 23.75 -8.91 15.28
CA GLU A 3 23.57 -7.94 14.19
C GLU A 3 22.64 -6.85 14.69
N ARG A 4 23.21 -5.69 15.02
CA ARG A 4 22.42 -4.50 15.33
C ARG A 4 21.72 -4.08 14.04
N LEU A 5 20.39 -4.12 14.04
CA LEU A 5 19.58 -3.53 12.97
C LEU A 5 19.99 -2.05 12.84
N GLN A 6 20.57 -1.70 11.69
CA GLN A 6 20.88 -0.32 11.36
C GLN A 6 19.66 0.28 10.66
N ALA A 7 19.07 1.32 11.24
CA ALA A 7 17.95 2.03 10.64
C ALA A 7 18.36 3.47 10.29
N GLY A 8 17.87 3.96 9.17
CA GLY A 8 18.09 5.32 8.68
C GLY A 8 16.77 6.09 8.53
N ILE A 9 16.81 7.41 8.67
CA ILE A 9 15.69 8.29 8.37
C ILE A 9 15.96 8.93 7.00
N GLU A 10 15.02 8.75 6.08
CA GLU A 10 15.13 9.26 4.71
C GLU A 10 13.79 9.83 4.22
N ILE A 11 13.79 10.33 2.98
CA ILE A 11 12.61 10.93 2.34
C ILE A 11 12.15 10.06 1.17
N ALA A 12 10.89 9.63 1.23
CA ALA A 12 10.21 8.96 0.12
C ALA A 12 9.30 9.95 -0.62
N THR A 13 8.93 9.60 -1.86
CA THR A 13 8.03 10.41 -2.69
C THR A 13 6.71 9.68 -2.88
N VAL A 14 5.59 10.30 -2.48
CA VAL A 14 4.26 9.80 -2.80
C VAL A 14 3.91 10.16 -4.24
N THR A 15 3.49 9.16 -5.01
CA THR A 15 3.14 9.24 -6.43
C THR A 15 1.74 8.69 -6.68
N ALA A 16 1.24 8.79 -7.91
CA ALA A 16 -0.07 8.25 -8.26
C ALA A 16 -0.10 6.71 -8.28
N GLU A 17 1.08 6.08 -8.32
CA GLU A 17 1.27 4.64 -8.42
C GLU A 17 1.65 4.00 -7.07
N GLY A 18 2.14 4.79 -6.11
CA GLY A 18 2.64 4.29 -4.84
C GLY A 18 3.57 5.26 -4.11
N ILE A 19 4.20 4.78 -3.05
CA ILE A 19 5.28 5.50 -2.35
C ILE A 19 6.60 5.03 -2.95
N LEU A 20 7.32 5.92 -3.63
CA LEU A 20 8.60 5.65 -4.27
C LEU A 20 9.75 5.94 -3.29
N PHE A 21 10.59 4.94 -3.04
CA PHE A 21 11.83 5.07 -2.29
C PHE A 21 12.88 4.12 -2.86
N ASP A 22 14.10 4.61 -3.08
CA ASP A 22 15.22 3.82 -3.65
C ASP A 22 14.81 2.96 -4.87
N GLY A 23 14.12 3.59 -5.84
CA GLY A 23 13.64 2.93 -7.06
C GLY A 23 12.52 1.89 -6.88
N ARG A 24 12.04 1.68 -5.64
CA ARG A 24 11.03 0.67 -5.29
C ARG A 24 9.72 1.32 -4.88
N MET A 25 8.62 0.61 -5.13
CA MET A 25 7.27 1.06 -4.80
C MET A 25 6.77 0.38 -3.54
N TYR A 26 6.17 1.18 -2.67
CA TYR A 26 5.62 0.76 -1.40
C TYR A 26 4.17 1.21 -1.25
N THR A 27 3.39 0.45 -0.50
CA THR A 27 2.02 0.82 -0.16
C THR A 27 1.62 0.25 1.20
N ASN A 28 0.54 0.80 1.77
CA ASN A 28 -0.18 0.15 2.85
C ASN A 28 -1.66 0.51 2.83
N ARG A 29 -2.43 -0.19 3.66
CA ARG A 29 -3.86 0.01 3.79
C ARG A 29 -4.23 1.43 4.22
N GLU A 30 -3.43 2.07 5.06
CA GLU A 30 -3.75 3.38 5.64
C GLU A 30 -3.64 4.51 4.61
N VAL A 31 -2.60 4.52 3.77
CA VAL A 31 -2.44 5.52 2.70
C VAL A 31 -3.48 5.32 1.59
N VAL A 32 -3.89 4.07 1.34
CA VAL A 32 -5.00 3.75 0.41
C VAL A 32 -6.32 4.29 0.95
N LYS A 33 -6.66 4.02 2.21
CA LYS A 33 -7.88 4.56 2.84
C LYS A 33 -7.91 6.09 2.82
N LYS A 34 -6.75 6.73 3.01
CA LYS A 34 -6.58 8.18 2.98
C LYS A 34 -6.49 8.76 1.57
N LYS A 35 -6.65 7.94 0.53
CA LYS A 35 -6.64 8.33 -0.89
C LYS A 35 -5.37 9.09 -1.30
N TRP A 36 -4.23 8.73 -0.73
CA TRP A 36 -2.97 9.43 -1.03
C TRP A 36 -2.63 9.36 -2.52
N PHE A 37 -2.80 8.20 -3.14
CA PHE A 37 -2.44 8.02 -4.56
C PHE A 37 -3.38 8.77 -5.51
N ASP A 38 -4.65 8.91 -5.15
CA ASP A 38 -5.59 9.72 -5.92
C ASP A 38 -5.26 11.21 -5.79
N LEU A 39 -4.97 11.67 -4.56
CA LEU A 39 -4.51 13.04 -4.33
C LEU A 39 -3.21 13.34 -5.07
N ALA A 40 -2.29 12.37 -5.17
CA ALA A 40 -1.05 12.54 -5.91
C ALA A 40 -1.27 12.64 -7.43
N ARG A 41 -2.30 11.95 -7.93
CA ARG A 41 -2.74 12.05 -9.33
C ARG A 41 -3.34 13.42 -9.64
N GLU A 42 -4.15 13.95 -8.74
CA GLU A 42 -4.84 15.23 -8.92
C GLU A 42 -3.95 16.45 -8.65
N LYS A 43 -3.14 16.40 -7.59
CA LYS A 43 -2.40 17.55 -7.04
C LYS A 43 -0.89 17.47 -7.25
N GLY A 44 -0.40 16.35 -7.78
CA GLY A 44 1.02 16.09 -7.96
C GLY A 44 1.67 15.39 -6.77
N LYS A 45 2.96 15.06 -6.96
CA LYS A 45 3.76 14.26 -6.03
C LYS A 45 4.21 15.08 -4.82
N TRP A 46 4.34 14.46 -3.64
CA TRP A 46 4.90 15.11 -2.45
C TRP A 46 5.86 14.19 -1.70
N LYS A 47 6.64 14.77 -0.78
CA LYS A 47 7.66 14.07 -0.01
C LYS A 47 7.18 13.75 1.41
N ILE A 48 7.56 12.59 1.93
CA ILE A 48 7.26 12.15 3.30
C ILE A 48 8.52 11.58 3.97
N PRO A 49 8.69 11.77 5.29
CA PRO A 49 9.76 11.11 6.03
C PRO A 49 9.43 9.63 6.24
N ILE A 50 10.46 8.81 6.13
CA ILE A 50 10.39 7.37 6.37
C ILE A 50 11.56 6.89 7.24
N ILE A 51 11.38 5.74 7.87
CA ILE A 51 12.48 4.94 8.43
C ILE A 51 12.64 3.70 7.56
N HIS A 52 13.88 3.39 7.18
CA HIS A 52 14.22 2.14 6.51
C HIS A 52 15.25 1.37 7.35
N ILE A 53 15.25 0.05 7.23
CA ILE A 53 16.27 -0.82 7.80
C ILE A 53 17.31 -1.06 6.70
N LYS A 54 18.58 -0.89 7.01
CA LYS A 54 19.68 -1.16 6.11
C LYS A 54 19.63 -2.63 5.67
N ASP A 55 19.85 -2.86 4.37
CA ASP A 55 19.82 -4.18 3.74
C ASP A 55 18.45 -4.89 3.79
N TYR A 56 17.38 -4.22 4.24
CA TYR A 56 16.01 -4.72 4.23
C TYR A 56 15.08 -3.81 3.42
N HIS A 57 14.72 -4.26 2.22
CA HIS A 57 13.96 -3.48 1.25
C HIS A 57 12.48 -3.85 1.15
N GLU A 58 12.00 -4.84 1.91
CA GLU A 58 10.62 -5.32 1.82
C GLU A 58 9.63 -4.40 2.54
N ALA A 59 10.08 -3.57 3.47
CA ALA A 59 9.23 -2.60 4.13
C ALA A 59 9.96 -1.32 4.55
N ILE A 60 9.17 -0.26 4.68
CA ILE A 60 9.53 1.03 5.25
C ILE A 60 8.50 1.44 6.30
N LEU A 61 8.90 2.27 7.27
CA LEU A 61 7.98 2.90 8.20
C LEU A 61 7.71 4.32 7.73
N ILE A 62 6.44 4.68 7.58
CA ILE A 62 5.99 6.04 7.29
C ILE A 62 5.75 6.75 8.61
N ILE A 63 6.33 7.95 8.75
CA ILE A 63 6.05 8.85 9.87
C ILE A 63 5.12 9.96 9.38
N SER A 64 3.88 9.94 9.83
CA SER A 64 2.92 11.01 9.54
C SER A 64 2.92 12.02 10.69
N LEU A 65 3.63 13.14 10.52
CA LEU A 65 3.63 14.22 11.51
C LEU A 65 2.25 14.88 11.66
N LYS A 66 1.50 14.99 10.56
CA LYS A 66 0.16 15.60 10.55
C LYS A 66 -0.87 14.80 11.35
N TYR A 67 -0.75 13.47 11.33
CA TYR A 67 -1.71 12.56 11.95
C TYR A 67 -1.19 11.93 13.24
N GLN A 68 0.07 12.21 13.63
CA GLN A 68 0.75 11.58 14.77
C GLN A 68 0.71 10.05 14.69
N GLU A 69 0.91 9.52 13.48
CA GLU A 69 0.78 8.10 13.19
C GLU A 69 2.09 7.55 12.60
N VAL A 70 2.39 6.30 12.96
CA VAL A 70 3.41 5.49 12.31
C VAL A 70 2.73 4.31 11.64
N SER A 71 3.10 4.02 10.39
CA SER A 71 2.54 2.88 9.67
C SER A 71 3.59 2.17 8.83
N VAL A 72 3.51 0.85 8.74
CA VAL A 72 4.39 0.03 7.90
C VAL A 72 3.85 0.05 6.48
N ALA A 73 4.70 0.32 5.50
CA ALA A 73 4.42 0.11 4.09
C ALA A 73 5.35 -0.94 3.50
N THR A 74 4.76 -1.89 2.77
CA THR A 74 5.48 -3.02 2.20
C THR A 74 5.70 -2.81 0.72
N ARG A 75 6.78 -3.38 0.19
CA ARG A 75 7.11 -3.32 -1.21
C ARG A 75 6.01 -3.98 -2.04
N VAL A 76 5.69 -3.37 -3.17
CA VAL A 76 4.78 -3.92 -4.16
C VAL A 76 5.43 -3.90 -5.53
N THR A 77 5.15 -4.94 -6.31
CA THR A 77 5.50 -4.96 -7.73
C THR A 77 4.33 -4.39 -8.51
N LEU A 78 4.60 -3.33 -9.29
CA LEU A 78 3.63 -2.78 -10.24
C LEU A 78 3.70 -3.61 -11.52
N GLU A 79 3.17 -4.83 -11.47
CA GLU A 79 2.99 -5.61 -12.69
C GLU A 79 1.77 -5.06 -13.45
N LYS A 80 1.94 -4.85 -14.76
CA LYS A 80 0.80 -4.60 -15.64
C LYS A 80 -0.04 -5.87 -15.70
N ARG A 81 -1.02 -5.99 -14.82
CA ARG A 81 -2.02 -7.06 -14.93
C ARG A 81 -2.87 -6.82 -16.16
N ASN A 82 -3.23 -7.92 -16.85
CA ASN A 82 -4.19 -7.84 -17.93
C ASN A 82 -5.53 -7.35 -17.34
N VAL A 83 -6.18 -6.39 -18.01
CA VAL A 83 -7.48 -5.85 -17.61
C VAL A 83 -8.49 -6.98 -17.41
N LYS A 84 -8.41 -8.01 -18.26
CA LYS A 84 -9.25 -9.20 -18.18
C LYS A 84 -9.09 -9.95 -16.86
N ASP A 85 -7.86 -10.12 -16.36
CA ASP A 85 -7.62 -10.84 -15.10
C ASP A 85 -8.21 -10.09 -13.90
N VAL A 86 -8.25 -8.75 -13.97
CA VAL A 86 -8.82 -7.90 -12.94
C VAL A 86 -10.34 -7.99 -12.96
N GLU A 87 -10.95 -7.93 -14.15
CA GLU A 87 -12.41 -8.10 -14.33
C GLU A 87 -12.87 -9.48 -13.85
N ASP A 88 -12.18 -10.55 -14.27
CA ASP A 88 -12.48 -11.93 -13.86
C ASP A 88 -12.41 -12.09 -12.33
N TYR A 89 -11.41 -11.48 -11.69
CA TYR A 89 -11.29 -11.47 -10.23
C TYR A 89 -12.47 -10.75 -9.55
N TYR A 90 -12.87 -9.58 -10.07
CA TYR A 90 -14.00 -8.83 -9.52
C TYR A 90 -15.33 -9.58 -9.67
N ASP A 91 -15.55 -10.25 -10.79
CA ASP A 91 -16.73 -11.05 -11.03
C ASP A 91 -16.81 -12.23 -10.06
N GLN A 92 -15.71 -12.96 -9.87
CA GLN A 92 -15.64 -14.04 -8.87
C GLN A 92 -15.93 -13.52 -7.45
N LEU A 93 -15.34 -12.38 -7.08
CA LEU A 93 -15.61 -11.73 -5.79
C LEU A 93 -17.09 -11.39 -5.60
N ASN A 94 -17.73 -10.88 -6.65
CA ASN A 94 -19.14 -10.51 -6.61
C ASN A 94 -20.05 -11.74 -6.51
N GLN A 95 -19.72 -12.83 -7.22
CA GLN A 95 -20.41 -14.12 -7.07
C GLN A 95 -20.32 -14.64 -5.64
N LEU A 96 -19.13 -14.59 -5.03
CA LEU A 96 -18.93 -15.02 -3.63
C LEU A 96 -19.74 -14.17 -2.64
N LYS A 97 -19.83 -12.85 -2.85
CA LYS A 97 -20.67 -11.96 -2.03
C LYS A 97 -22.16 -12.30 -2.16
N GLN A 98 -22.63 -12.60 -3.37
CA GLN A 98 -24.02 -13.00 -3.61
C GLN A 98 -24.33 -14.35 -2.94
N LEU A 99 -23.44 -15.34 -3.09
CA LEU A 99 -23.60 -16.64 -2.46
C LEU A 99 -23.71 -16.52 -0.94
N LYS A 100 -22.80 -15.75 -0.31
CA LYS A 100 -22.86 -15.47 1.13
C LYS A 100 -24.22 -14.89 1.54
N LYS A 101 -24.72 -13.91 0.79
CA LYS A 101 -26.02 -13.27 1.06
C LYS A 101 -27.18 -14.27 0.96
N SER A 102 -27.17 -15.15 -0.03
CA SER A 102 -28.20 -16.18 -0.22
C SER A 102 -28.20 -17.21 0.92
N ILE A 103 -27.02 -17.68 1.33
CA ILE A 103 -26.88 -18.62 2.46
C ILE A 103 -27.39 -17.97 3.76
N THR A 104 -26.99 -16.73 4.06
CA THR A 104 -27.46 -16.02 5.27
C THR A 104 -28.98 -15.83 5.27
N LYS A 105 -29.61 -15.66 4.10
CA LYS A 105 -31.08 -15.53 3.98
C LYS A 105 -31.81 -16.87 4.15
N GLN A 106 -31.17 -18.00 3.92
CA GLN A 106 -31.78 -19.33 4.09
C GLN A 106 -31.71 -19.85 5.54
N ILE A 107 -30.82 -19.28 6.35
CA ILE A 107 -30.59 -19.67 7.74
C ILE A 107 -31.42 -18.82 8.71
N ASN A 108 -31.90 -17.66 8.28
CA ASN A 108 -32.83 -16.78 9.00
C ASN A 108 -34.26 -16.98 8.50
#